data_AF-A0A653WL02-F1
#
_entry.id   AF-A0A653WL02-F1
#
_cell.length_a   1.000
_cell.length_b   1.000
_cell.length_c   1.000
_cell.angle_alpha   90.00
_cell.angle_beta   90.00
_cell.angle_gamma   90.00
#
_symmetry.space_group_name_H-M   'P 1'
#
loop_
_entity.id
_entity.type
_entity.pdbx_description
1 polymer ?
#
loop_
_entity_poly.entity_id
_entity_poly.type
_entity_poly.pdbx_seq_one_letter_code
_entity_poly.pdbx_strand_id
1 'polypeptide(L)'
;MKILVHLFFIILSAFLVSCQTQKMTYNPKKITRLQEKGYKVKFDNQISDFKNFWISSKKINSITKNRKNKTIQISLKDQVKIISGSEMLVLLKEKYYVSEIDLLIINGEIYDRKMENLFFELNSMKEPTIIKAEKSRQLFTHRKWKGDIILLNLKSPSLQETILD
;
A
#
# COMPACT_ATOMS: atom_id res chain seq x y z
N MET A 1 -28.10 -47.79 -17.79
CA MET A 1 -27.00 -46.97 -18.36
C MET A 1 -27.34 -45.49 -18.57
N LYS A 2 -28.53 -45.10 -19.05
CA LYS A 2 -28.86 -43.70 -19.39
C LYS A 2 -28.87 -42.72 -18.19
N ILE A 3 -29.29 -43.17 -17.00
CA ILE A 3 -29.31 -42.34 -15.77
C ILE A 3 -27.89 -42.04 -15.24
N LEU A 4 -26.96 -42.99 -15.37
CA LEU A 4 -25.57 -42.81 -14.93
C LEU A 4 -24.85 -41.73 -15.76
N VAL A 5 -25.15 -41.66 -17.06
CA VAL A 5 -24.60 -40.67 -17.99
C VAL A 5 -25.13 -39.26 -17.68
N HIS A 6 -26.41 -39.14 -17.30
CA HIS A 6 -27.00 -37.85 -16.92
C HIS A 6 -26.44 -37.33 -15.58
N LEU A 7 -26.22 -38.21 -14.60
CA LEU A 7 -25.59 -37.83 -13.33
C LEU A 7 -24.15 -37.32 -13.54
N PHE A 8 -23.40 -37.96 -14.44
CA PHE A 8 -22.05 -37.55 -14.80
C PHE A 8 -22.01 -36.16 -15.45
N PHE A 9 -22.95 -35.83 -16.33
CA PHE A 9 -23.07 -34.49 -16.93
C PHE A 9 -23.44 -33.39 -15.91
N ILE A 10 -24.27 -33.71 -14.91
CA ILE A 10 -24.63 -32.77 -13.83
C ILE A 10 -23.42 -32.51 -12.92
N ILE A 11 -22.66 -33.55 -12.56
CA ILE A 11 -21.44 -33.41 -11.74
C ILE A 11 -20.33 -32.67 -12.51
N LEU A 12 -20.16 -32.95 -13.80
CA LEU A 12 -19.15 -32.30 -14.64
C LEU A 12 -19.46 -30.81 -14.86
N SER A 13 -20.73 -30.45 -15.02
CA SER A 13 -21.16 -29.05 -15.12
C SER A 13 -20.99 -28.28 -13.80
N ALA A 14 -21.20 -28.92 -12.64
CA ALA A 14 -20.93 -28.33 -11.33
C ALA A 14 -19.43 -28.03 -11.10
N PHE A 15 -18.52 -28.82 -11.67
CA PHE A 15 -17.07 -28.58 -11.59
C PHE A 15 -16.60 -27.40 -12.45
N LEU A 16 -17.26 -27.11 -13.58
CA LEU A 16 -16.87 -26.04 -14.51
C LEU A 16 -17.24 -24.63 -14.02
N VAL A 17 -18.18 -24.49 -13.07
CA VAL A 17 -18.63 -23.17 -12.56
C VAL A 17 -17.66 -22.56 -11.54
N SER A 18 -16.63 -23.29 -11.12
CA SER A 18 -15.78 -22.92 -9.98
C SER A 18 -14.41 -22.38 -10.39
N CYS A 19 -14.34 -21.56 -11.43
CA CYS A 19 -13.16 -20.70 -11.65
C CYS A 19 -13.14 -19.62 -10.54
N GLN A 20 -12.60 -20.00 -9.38
CA GLN A 20 -12.66 -19.25 -8.11
C GLN A 20 -11.78 -18.00 -8.10
N THR A 21 -10.82 -17.94 -9.03
CA THR A 21 -9.86 -16.85 -9.17
C THR A 21 -10.17 -16.08 -10.44
N GLN A 22 -10.45 -14.78 -10.29
CA GLN A 22 -10.73 -13.90 -11.41
C GLN A 22 -9.68 -12.80 -11.50
N LYS A 23 -9.14 -12.55 -12.69
CA LYS A 23 -8.32 -11.36 -12.95
C LYS A 23 -9.16 -10.11 -12.76
N MET A 24 -8.55 -9.07 -12.19
CA MET A 24 -9.16 -7.78 -12.00
C MET A 24 -8.24 -6.69 -12.52
N THR A 25 -8.83 -5.63 -13.05
CA THR A 25 -8.11 -4.39 -13.33
C THR A 25 -7.87 -3.61 -12.04
N TYR A 26 -6.81 -2.80 -12.02
CA TYR A 26 -6.52 -1.91 -10.91
C TYR A 26 -7.64 -0.88 -10.76
N ASN A 27 -8.30 -0.90 -9.61
CA ASN A 27 -9.33 0.07 -9.23
C ASN A 27 -9.34 0.22 -7.69
N PRO A 28 -8.79 1.33 -7.17
CA PRO A 28 -8.66 1.57 -5.72
C PRO A 28 -9.98 1.52 -4.96
N LYS A 29 -11.02 2.19 -5.50
CA LYS A 29 -12.37 2.22 -4.91
C LYS A 29 -12.93 0.80 -4.75
N LYS A 30 -12.76 -0.04 -5.78
CA LYS A 30 -13.23 -1.43 -5.78
C LYS A 30 -12.45 -2.32 -4.81
N ILE A 31 -11.12 -2.17 -4.75
CA ILE A 31 -10.27 -2.96 -3.85
C ILE A 31 -10.59 -2.63 -2.39
N THR A 32 -10.69 -1.33 -2.05
CA THR A 32 -11.04 -0.85 -0.71
C THR A 32 -12.42 -1.38 -0.28
N ARG A 33 -13.44 -1.25 -1.13
CA ARG A 33 -14.79 -1.79 -0.86
C ARG A 33 -14.80 -3.30 -0.66
N LEU A 34 -13.95 -4.05 -1.36
CA LEU A 34 -13.85 -5.50 -1.16
C LEU A 34 -13.16 -5.81 0.17
N GLN A 35 -12.15 -5.04 0.55
CA GLN A 35 -11.48 -5.19 1.83
C GLN A 35 -12.44 -4.92 3.00
N GLU A 36 -13.26 -3.86 2.91
CA GLU A 36 -14.36 -3.58 3.86
C GLU A 36 -15.37 -4.74 3.95
N LYS A 37 -15.57 -5.49 2.87
CA LYS A 37 -16.40 -6.72 2.83
C LYS A 37 -15.68 -7.98 3.35
N GLY A 38 -14.52 -7.80 3.99
CA GLY A 38 -13.74 -8.87 4.61
C GLY A 38 -12.81 -9.62 3.67
N TYR A 39 -12.46 -9.06 2.51
CA TYR A 39 -11.37 -9.60 1.70
C TYR A 39 -10.01 -9.20 2.29
N LYS A 40 -9.07 -10.14 2.37
CA LYS A 40 -7.67 -9.85 2.70
C LYS A 40 -6.93 -9.38 1.45
N VAL A 41 -6.16 -8.31 1.56
CA VAL A 41 -5.30 -7.83 0.47
C VAL A 41 -3.88 -8.34 0.70
N LYS A 42 -3.31 -8.96 -0.33
CA LYS A 42 -1.95 -9.47 -0.35
C LYS A 42 -1.16 -8.76 -1.44
N PHE A 43 -0.03 -8.17 -1.07
CA PHE A 43 0.99 -7.69 -1.99
C PHE A 43 2.10 -8.73 -2.03
N ASP A 44 2.24 -9.44 -3.15
CA ASP A 44 3.04 -10.66 -3.26
C ASP A 44 2.77 -11.62 -2.07
N ASN A 45 3.71 -11.78 -1.14
CA ASN A 45 3.51 -12.69 0.00
C ASN A 45 3.04 -12.00 1.29
N GLN A 46 2.84 -10.68 1.29
CA GLN A 46 2.55 -9.90 2.48
C GLN A 46 1.08 -9.47 2.55
N ILE A 47 0.41 -9.76 3.67
CA ILE A 47 -0.94 -9.25 3.95
C ILE A 47 -0.82 -7.85 4.55
N SER A 48 -1.60 -6.90 4.05
CA SER A 48 -1.70 -5.57 4.64
C SER A 48 -2.97 -4.86 4.19
N ASP A 49 -3.24 -3.73 4.84
CA ASP A 49 -4.27 -2.81 4.38
C ASP A 49 -3.86 -2.19 3.05
N PHE A 50 -4.77 -2.20 2.07
CA PHE A 50 -4.51 -1.61 0.76
C PHE A 50 -4.09 -0.13 0.88
N LYS A 51 -4.74 0.62 1.77
CA LYS A 51 -4.44 2.04 2.03
C LYS A 51 -3.03 2.31 2.57
N ASN A 52 -2.36 1.29 3.11
CA ASN A 52 -1.04 1.44 3.71
C ASN A 52 0.10 1.23 2.71
N PHE A 53 -0.21 0.82 1.47
CA PHE A 53 0.79 0.61 0.42
C PHE A 53 0.90 1.83 -0.49
N TRP A 54 2.08 2.43 -0.52
CA TRP A 54 2.43 3.58 -1.35
C TRP A 54 3.23 3.12 -2.57
N ILE A 55 2.51 2.65 -3.59
CA ILE A 55 3.08 2.09 -4.81
C ILE A 55 2.38 2.60 -6.06
N SER A 56 3.13 2.81 -7.14
CA SER A 56 2.53 3.15 -8.44
C SER A 56 1.73 1.98 -9.02
N SER A 57 0.54 2.27 -9.56
CA SER A 57 -0.21 1.27 -10.35
C SER A 57 0.59 0.72 -11.54
N LYS A 58 1.52 1.50 -12.10
CA LYS A 58 2.43 1.08 -13.19
C LYS A 58 3.37 -0.07 -12.79
N LYS A 59 3.56 -0.29 -11.48
CA LYS A 59 4.42 -1.33 -10.91
C LYS A 59 3.67 -2.61 -10.56
N ILE A 60 2.34 -2.58 -10.65
CA ILE A 60 1.51 -3.76 -10.51
C ILE A 60 1.61 -4.58 -11.80
N ASN A 61 1.91 -5.88 -11.66
CA ASN A 61 1.93 -6.83 -12.75
C ASN A 61 0.53 -7.43 -12.98
N SER A 62 -0.12 -7.88 -11.91
CA SER A 62 -1.47 -8.43 -11.99
C SER A 62 -2.24 -8.29 -10.69
N ILE A 63 -3.58 -8.31 -10.79
CA ILE A 63 -4.47 -8.37 -9.64
C ILE A 63 -5.43 -9.51 -9.86
N THR A 64 -5.55 -10.40 -8.88
CA THR A 64 -6.50 -11.51 -8.90
C THR A 64 -7.33 -11.53 -7.64
N LYS A 65 -8.61 -11.85 -7.79
CA LYS A 65 -9.55 -12.02 -6.69
C LYS A 65 -9.92 -13.48 -6.57
N ASN A 66 -9.60 -14.07 -5.43
CA ASN A 66 -10.05 -15.39 -5.04
C ASN A 66 -11.30 -15.27 -4.16
N ARG A 67 -12.44 -15.74 -4.67
CA ARG A 67 -13.73 -15.67 -3.95
C ARG A 67 -13.84 -16.68 -2.81
N LYS A 68 -13.22 -17.86 -2.94
CA LYS A 68 -13.27 -18.93 -1.93
C LYS A 68 -12.53 -18.53 -0.66
N ASN A 69 -11.32 -18.01 -0.82
CA ASN A 69 -10.46 -17.64 0.31
C ASN A 69 -10.62 -16.17 0.72
N LYS A 70 -11.51 -15.42 0.05
CA LYS A 70 -11.69 -13.97 0.19
C LYS A 70 -10.35 -13.22 0.18
N THR A 71 -9.58 -13.41 -0.90
CA THR A 71 -8.25 -12.77 -1.04
C THR A 71 -8.19 -11.96 -2.32
N ILE A 72 -7.59 -10.78 -2.24
CA ILE A 72 -7.13 -10.00 -3.39
C ILE A 72 -5.61 -10.09 -3.41
N GLN A 73 -5.08 -10.76 -4.43
CA GLN A 73 -3.66 -10.89 -4.66
C GLN A 73 -3.22 -9.82 -5.65
N ILE A 74 -2.31 -8.95 -5.24
CA ILE A 74 -1.66 -7.92 -6.05
C ILE A 74 -0.23 -8.39 -6.22
N SER A 75 0.13 -8.79 -7.44
CA SER A 75 1.50 -9.19 -7.77
C SER A 75 2.24 -8.02 -8.37
N LEU A 76 3.46 -7.78 -7.89
CA LEU A 76 4.29 -6.69 -8.35
C LEU A 76 5.22 -7.15 -9.47
N LYS A 77 5.88 -6.20 -10.13
CA LYS A 77 6.97 -6.50 -11.07
C LYS A 77 8.25 -6.82 -10.27
N ASP A 78 9.04 -7.79 -10.71
CA ASP A 78 10.20 -8.34 -9.96
C ASP A 78 11.25 -7.32 -9.49
N GLN A 79 11.30 -6.16 -10.14
CA GLN A 79 12.25 -5.08 -9.83
C GLN A 79 11.76 -4.08 -8.74
N VAL A 80 10.59 -4.31 -8.15
CA VAL A 80 10.04 -3.41 -7.12
C VAL A 80 10.57 -3.79 -5.76
N LYS A 81 11.40 -2.92 -5.17
CA LYS A 81 11.81 -3.03 -3.76
C LYS A 81 10.82 -2.27 -2.88
N ILE A 82 10.16 -3.01 -2.00
CA ILE A 82 9.27 -2.45 -0.97
C ILE A 82 10.04 -2.37 0.34
N ILE A 83 9.89 -1.24 1.02
CA ILE A 83 10.38 -1.02 2.38
C ILE A 83 9.22 -0.67 3.31
N SER A 84 9.33 -1.06 4.56
CA SER A 84 8.45 -0.62 5.64
C SER A 84 8.68 0.86 5.97
N GLY A 85 7.71 1.49 6.64
CA GLY A 85 7.85 2.86 7.12
C GLY A 85 8.97 3.02 8.15
N SER A 86 9.22 2.00 8.98
CA SER A 86 10.37 1.97 9.88
C SER A 86 11.70 2.01 9.13
N GLU A 87 11.87 1.20 8.08
CA GLU A 87 13.07 1.22 7.24
C GLU A 87 13.22 2.56 6.50
N MET A 88 12.10 3.13 6.04
CA MET A 88 12.09 4.46 5.42
C MET A 88 12.59 5.54 6.40
N LEU A 89 12.13 5.52 7.66
CA LEU A 89 12.58 6.47 8.68
C LEU A 89 14.09 6.33 8.95
N VAL A 90 14.62 5.11 9.00
CA VAL A 90 16.07 4.87 9.15
C VAL A 90 16.84 5.46 7.98
N LEU A 91 16.42 5.17 6.74
CA LEU A 91 17.05 5.71 5.52
C LEU A 91 17.05 7.24 5.50
N LEU A 92 15.96 7.87 5.92
CA LEU A 92 15.87 9.33 6.00
C LEU A 92 16.85 9.91 7.04
N LYS A 93 16.97 9.27 8.20
CA LYS A 93 17.89 9.71 9.26
C LYS A 93 19.34 9.60 8.83
N GLU A 94 19.72 8.48 8.23
CA GLU A 94 21.09 8.21 7.80
C GLU A 94 21.50 9.11 6.62
N LYS A 95 20.65 9.18 5.59
CA LYS A 95 20.98 9.92 4.36
C LYS A 95 21.03 11.43 4.56
N TYR A 96 20.19 11.97 5.46
CA TYR A 96 20.03 13.42 5.64
C TYR A 96 20.50 13.93 7.01
N TYR A 97 21.23 13.09 7.75
CA TYR A 97 21.79 13.45 9.07
C TYR A 97 20.73 14.04 10.01
N VAL A 98 19.59 13.35 10.12
CA VAL A 98 18.49 13.74 11.02
C VAL A 98 18.59 12.88 12.29
N SER A 99 18.81 13.52 13.42
CA SER A 99 18.94 12.83 14.72
C SER A 99 17.57 12.44 15.30
N GLU A 100 16.63 13.39 15.33
CA GLU A 100 15.25 13.18 15.79
C GLU A 100 14.26 13.76 14.77
N ILE A 101 13.18 13.02 14.50
CA ILE A 101 12.07 13.46 13.66
C ILE A 101 10.90 13.78 14.59
N ASP A 102 10.46 15.02 14.60
CA ASP A 102 9.34 15.47 15.44
C ASP A 102 8.02 15.49 14.66
N LEU A 103 8.10 15.74 13.35
CA LEU A 103 6.95 15.75 12.45
C LEU A 103 7.37 15.23 11.08
N LEU A 104 6.62 14.27 10.55
CA LEU A 104 6.76 13.79 9.19
C LEU A 104 5.47 14.07 8.43
N ILE A 105 5.61 14.67 7.26
CA ILE A 105 4.52 14.97 6.35
C ILE A 105 4.82 14.26 5.03
N ILE A 106 3.89 13.42 4.56
CA ILE A 106 4.02 12.68 3.30
C ILE A 106 2.87 13.06 2.39
N ASN A 107 3.17 13.64 1.22
CA ASN A 107 2.14 14.16 0.29
C ASN A 107 1.07 15.03 0.98
N GLY A 108 1.43 15.81 1.99
CA GLY A 108 0.51 16.67 2.75
C GLY A 108 -0.21 15.99 3.92
N GLU A 109 -0.12 14.67 4.07
CA GLU A 109 -0.66 13.94 5.22
C GLU A 109 0.36 13.90 6.37
N ILE A 110 -0.13 14.11 7.59
CA ILE A 110 0.71 14.11 8.80
C ILE A 110 0.80 12.69 9.36
N TYR A 111 2.03 12.22 9.57
CA TYR A 111 2.32 10.93 10.17
C TYR A 111 2.98 11.10 11.53
N ASP A 112 2.50 10.34 12.51
CA ASP A 112 3.20 10.18 13.78
C ASP A 112 4.38 9.21 13.63
N ARG A 113 5.11 8.99 14.73
CA ARG A 113 6.30 8.12 14.74
C ARG A 113 5.97 6.64 14.43
N LYS A 114 4.69 6.22 14.38
CA LYS A 114 4.27 4.81 14.22
C LYS A 114 3.92 4.51 12.77
N MET A 115 4.95 4.41 11.94
CA MET A 115 4.83 4.09 10.51
C MET A 115 4.98 2.60 10.19
N GLU A 116 5.01 1.72 11.19
CA GLU A 116 5.38 0.30 11.06
C GLU A 116 4.48 -0.46 10.06
N ASN A 117 3.22 -0.04 9.92
CA ASN A 117 2.26 -0.68 9.02
C ASN A 117 2.20 -0.08 7.62
N LEU A 118 3.03 0.93 7.33
CA LEU A 118 3.10 1.58 6.03
C LEU A 118 4.20 0.96 5.18
N PHE A 119 3.97 0.85 3.88
CA PHE A 119 4.89 0.25 2.93
C PHE A 119 5.09 1.16 1.73
N PHE A 120 6.35 1.33 1.31
CA PHE A 120 6.74 2.28 0.29
C PHE A 120 7.58 1.60 -0.79
N GLU A 121 7.37 1.97 -2.05
CA GLU A 121 8.35 1.67 -3.10
C GLU A 121 9.61 2.52 -2.84
N LEU A 122 10.76 1.89 -2.64
CA LEU A 122 12.02 2.57 -2.28
C LEU A 122 12.37 3.73 -3.24
N ASN A 123 12.17 3.52 -4.55
CA ASN A 123 12.53 4.49 -5.59
C ASN A 123 11.45 5.57 -5.85
N SER A 124 10.33 5.50 -5.11
CA SER A 124 9.23 6.46 -5.22
C SER A 124 9.47 7.75 -4.43
N MET A 125 10.43 7.77 -3.50
CA MET A 125 10.77 8.97 -2.73
C MET A 125 11.40 10.05 -3.61
N LYS A 126 10.88 11.27 -3.54
CA LYS A 126 11.59 12.47 -4.01
C LYS A 126 12.52 12.97 -2.91
N GLU A 127 13.33 13.97 -3.23
CA GLU A 127 14.15 14.64 -2.24
C GLU A 127 13.25 15.31 -1.17
N PRO A 128 13.46 15.01 0.13
CA PRO A 128 12.68 15.59 1.19
C PRO A 128 13.12 17.03 1.47
N THR A 129 12.17 17.88 1.83
CA THR A 129 12.48 19.18 2.44
C THR A 129 12.59 18.99 3.95
N ILE A 130 13.70 19.44 4.52
CA ILE A 130 13.98 19.27 5.96
C ILE A 130 14.05 20.64 6.61
N ILE A 131 13.17 20.88 7.58
CA ILE A 131 13.19 22.08 8.41
C ILE A 131 13.81 21.69 9.74
N LYS A 132 15.02 22.19 9.98
CA LYS A 132 15.76 21.91 11.21
C LYS A 132 15.00 22.40 12.44
N ALA A 133 15.15 21.68 13.56
CA ALA A 133 14.51 22.01 14.82
C ALA A 133 14.75 23.47 15.24
N GLU A 134 15.97 23.96 15.07
CA GLU A 134 16.36 25.35 15.38
C GLU A 134 15.53 26.38 14.61
N LYS A 135 15.40 26.19 13.30
CA LYS A 135 14.58 27.04 12.43
C LYS A 135 13.10 26.94 12.80
N SER A 136 12.63 25.75 13.15
CA SER A 136 11.23 25.53 13.55
C SER A 136 10.88 26.23 14.86
N ARG A 137 11.81 26.27 15.84
CA ARG A 137 11.63 27.01 17.11
C ARG A 137 11.53 28.52 16.90
N GLN A 138 12.22 29.07 15.91
CA GLN A 138 12.12 30.49 15.55
C GLN A 138 10.78 30.83 14.88
N LEU A 139 10.29 29.94 14.00
CA LEU A 139 9.05 30.16 13.25
C LEU A 139 7.78 29.88 14.06
N PHE A 140 7.84 28.96 15.02
CA PHE A 140 6.68 28.48 15.77
C PHE A 140 6.96 28.47 17.27
N THR A 141 6.89 29.65 17.88
CA THR A 141 7.27 29.90 19.29
C THR A 141 6.37 29.20 20.32
N HIS A 142 5.13 28.85 19.94
CA HIS A 142 4.15 28.23 20.82
C HIS A 142 4.32 26.71 21.00
N ARG A 143 5.21 26.06 20.24
CA ARG A 143 5.47 24.61 20.31
C ARG A 143 6.94 24.33 20.61
N LYS A 144 7.19 23.44 21.57
CA LYS A 144 8.54 22.94 21.87
C LYS A 144 8.91 21.84 20.86
N TRP A 145 9.62 22.21 19.80
CA TRP A 145 10.14 21.27 18.81
C TRP A 145 11.37 20.53 19.33
N LYS A 146 11.29 19.20 19.38
CA LYS A 146 12.38 18.32 19.85
C LYS A 146 13.27 17.80 18.73
N GLY A 147 12.74 17.73 17.50
CA GLY A 147 13.44 17.23 16.32
C GLY A 147 13.08 18.00 15.05
N ASP A 148 13.58 17.51 13.93
CA ASP A 148 13.39 18.09 12.61
C ASP A 148 11.98 17.80 12.06
N ILE A 149 11.49 18.69 11.20
CA ILE A 149 10.29 18.47 10.40
C ILE A 149 10.73 18.00 9.01
N ILE A 150 10.18 16.87 8.57
CA ILE A 150 10.45 16.31 7.25
C ILE A 150 9.18 16.40 6.41
N LEU A 151 9.31 17.03 5.24
CA LEU A 151 8.30 17.05 4.19
C LEU A 151 8.78 16.16 3.05
N LEU A 152 8.11 15.02 2.87
CA LEU A 152 8.42 14.04 1.85
C LEU A 152 7.32 14.03 0.79
N ASN A 153 7.72 14.23 -0.47
CA ASN A 153 6.82 14.02 -1.59
C ASN A 153 7.18 12.71 -2.28
N LEU A 154 6.18 11.89 -2.53
CA LEU A 154 6.31 10.65 -3.28
C LEU A 154 5.98 10.91 -4.76
N LYS A 155 6.66 10.21 -5.66
CA LYS A 155 6.42 10.24 -7.11
C LYS A 155 5.09 9.59 -7.46
N SER A 156 4.67 8.64 -6.65
CA SER A 156 3.38 7.99 -6.76
C SER A 156 2.48 8.63 -5.72
N PRO A 157 1.29 9.08 -6.10
CA PRO A 157 0.29 9.42 -5.10
C PRO A 157 -0.01 8.21 -4.23
N SER A 158 -0.56 8.42 -3.03
CA SER A 158 -1.18 7.31 -2.30
C SER A 158 -2.19 6.63 -3.22
N LEU A 159 -2.48 5.35 -3.01
CA LEU A 159 -3.57 4.68 -3.76
C LEU A 159 -4.94 5.38 -3.54
N GLN A 160 -5.01 6.42 -2.69
CA GLN A 160 -6.18 7.24 -2.39
C GLN A 160 -6.37 8.43 -3.36
N GLU A 161 -5.36 8.96 -4.05
CA GLU A 161 -5.56 10.15 -4.92
C GLU A 161 -6.37 9.86 -6.20
N THR A 162 -6.82 8.61 -6.44
CA THR A 162 -7.80 8.30 -7.50
C THR A 162 -9.25 8.31 -6.99
N ILE A 163 -9.51 8.86 -5.79
CA ILE A 163 -10.85 8.87 -5.17
C ILE A 163 -11.63 10.15 -5.49
N LEU A 164 -10.94 11.26 -5.79
CA LEU A 164 -11.52 12.54 -6.19
C LEU A 164 -11.60 12.65 -7.72
N ASP A 165 -12.42 11.78 -8.31
CA ASP A 165 -13.06 11.92 -9.63
C ASP A 165 -14.31 11.02 -9.63
#